data_AF-A0A2N1XE16-F1
#
_entry.id   AF-A0A2N1XE16-F1
#
_cell.length_a   1.000
_cell.length_b   1.000
_cell.length_c   1.000
_cell.angle_alpha   90.00
_cell.angle_beta   90.00
_cell.angle_gamma   90.00
#
_symmetry.space_group_name_H-M   'P 1'
#
loop_
_entity.id
_entity.type
_entity.pdbx_description
1 polymer ?
#
loop_
_entity_poly.entity_id
_entity_poly.type
_entity_poly.pdbx_seq_one_letter_code
_entity_poly.pdbx_strand_id
1 'polypeptide(L)'
;MHAVPTQPRNDDEIQAAVRNLFLGAVPEREQELACLWSQYQLRFNLLPDHGRDGLFVMDAGAYRDVRFNHRALRAFWVATFSAWESFRVCAEGGTDLTRLHCLLDSVAAILNADDPTTVQLPPGVPEPGQFVDRGEDVQARAASELAVFATAWALLHEARHIQFQQEGTSTIEDVNADALRAEELACDDFATAFILDGIHQYSQSQGESETLVAQKRQTGIFFALFGMTVIGRGRWSESATHPSIQDRIQTAWGRIADRNLNQTAALLGAGAFMTLDQVWEGSPHFPAASNRFPDQCCNPTA
;
A
#
# COMPACT_ATOMS: atom_id res chain seq x y z
N MET A 1 6.17 -27.25 -15.04
CA MET A 1 6.55 -26.02 -15.79
C MET A 1 5.28 -25.43 -16.37
N HIS A 2 4.62 -24.53 -15.64
CA HIS A 2 3.58 -23.70 -16.24
C HIS A 2 4.27 -22.69 -17.14
N ALA A 3 3.81 -22.55 -18.37
CA ALA A 3 4.37 -21.59 -19.31
C ALA A 3 4.23 -20.18 -18.73
N VAL A 4 5.35 -19.47 -18.56
CA VAL A 4 5.34 -18.05 -18.21
C VAL A 4 4.55 -17.32 -19.30
N PRO A 5 3.44 -16.63 -18.97
CA PRO A 5 2.67 -15.90 -19.97
C PRO A 5 3.58 -14.89 -20.66
N THR A 6 3.68 -14.98 -21.99
CA THR A 6 4.50 -14.04 -22.79
C THR A 6 3.69 -12.84 -23.28
N GLN A 7 2.39 -12.80 -22.96
CA GLN A 7 1.48 -11.73 -23.33
C GLN A 7 0.75 -11.19 -22.09
N PRO A 8 0.42 -9.88 -22.07
CA PRO A 8 -0.41 -9.29 -21.03
C PRO A 8 -1.74 -10.04 -20.87
N ARG A 9 -2.09 -10.41 -19.64
CA ARG A 9 -3.39 -10.97 -19.27
C ARG A 9 -4.31 -9.86 -18.79
N ASN A 10 -5.52 -9.83 -19.32
CA ASN A 10 -6.56 -8.89 -18.93
C ASN A 10 -7.97 -9.46 -19.12
N ASP A 11 -8.03 -10.78 -19.09
CA ASP A 11 -9.24 -11.59 -19.11
C ASP A 11 -10.13 -11.33 -17.88
N ASP A 12 -11.35 -11.87 -17.93
CA ASP A 12 -12.37 -11.67 -16.91
C ASP A 12 -11.91 -12.12 -15.51
N GLU A 13 -11.00 -13.11 -15.43
CA GLU A 13 -10.43 -13.56 -14.16
C GLU A 13 -9.60 -12.44 -13.52
N ILE A 14 -8.73 -11.77 -14.29
CA ILE A 14 -7.93 -10.65 -13.80
C ILE A 14 -8.83 -9.47 -13.40
N GLN A 15 -9.83 -9.13 -14.22
CA GLN A 15 -10.75 -8.05 -13.87
C GLN A 15 -11.55 -8.36 -12.59
N ALA A 16 -12.06 -9.59 -12.46
CA ALA A 16 -12.79 -10.02 -11.28
C ALA A 16 -11.90 -10.05 -10.03
N ALA A 17 -10.65 -10.51 -10.14
CA ALA A 17 -9.71 -10.54 -9.03
C ALA A 17 -9.46 -9.14 -8.46
N VAL A 18 -9.21 -8.14 -9.31
CA VAL A 18 -9.00 -6.75 -8.86
C VAL A 18 -10.27 -6.14 -8.29
N ARG A 19 -11.45 -6.40 -8.89
CA ARG A 19 -12.73 -5.97 -8.30
C ARG A 19 -12.92 -6.56 -6.90
N ASN A 20 -12.67 -7.86 -6.74
CA ASN A 20 -12.78 -8.54 -5.46
C ASN A 20 -11.77 -8.01 -4.43
N LEU A 21 -10.58 -7.61 -4.85
CA LEU A 21 -9.61 -6.94 -3.98
C LEU A 21 -10.18 -5.62 -3.44
N PHE A 22 -10.72 -4.76 -4.29
CA PHE A 22 -11.32 -3.50 -3.86
C PHE A 22 -12.56 -3.71 -2.99
N LEU A 23 -13.44 -4.64 -3.36
CA LEU A 23 -14.60 -4.99 -2.53
C LEU A 23 -14.18 -5.64 -1.20
N GLY A 24 -13.04 -6.31 -1.14
CA GLY A 24 -12.48 -6.82 0.10
C GLY A 24 -11.97 -5.69 1.03
N ALA A 25 -11.53 -4.57 0.46
CA ALA A 25 -11.05 -3.42 1.22
C ALA A 25 -12.19 -2.45 1.62
N VAL A 26 -13.09 -2.13 0.67
CA VAL A 26 -14.15 -1.11 0.81
C VAL A 26 -15.48 -1.59 0.21
N PRO A 27 -16.08 -2.68 0.73
CA PRO A 27 -17.29 -3.28 0.14
C PRO A 27 -18.48 -2.33 0.10
N GLU A 28 -18.59 -1.39 1.04
CA GLU A 28 -19.66 -0.40 1.09
C GLU A 28 -19.64 0.59 -0.09
N ARG A 29 -18.54 0.63 -0.85
CA ARG A 29 -18.35 1.50 -2.02
C ARG A 29 -18.50 0.76 -3.35
N GLU A 30 -19.15 -0.40 -3.36
CA GLU A 30 -19.40 -1.21 -4.57
C GLU A 30 -19.98 -0.37 -5.72
N GLN A 31 -21.00 0.45 -5.46
CA GLN A 31 -21.63 1.26 -6.49
C GLN A 31 -20.68 2.33 -7.04
N GLU A 32 -19.87 2.94 -6.19
CA GLU A 32 -18.91 3.96 -6.60
C GLU A 32 -17.75 3.35 -7.39
N LEU A 33 -17.27 2.17 -6.99
CA LEU A 33 -16.31 1.38 -7.76
C LEU A 33 -16.88 1.00 -9.13
N ALA A 34 -18.16 0.63 -9.21
CA ALA A 34 -18.83 0.33 -10.48
C ALA A 34 -18.90 1.58 -11.37
N CYS A 35 -19.27 2.74 -10.81
CA CYS A 35 -19.25 4.02 -11.51
C CYS A 35 -17.84 4.33 -12.03
N LEU A 36 -16.82 4.22 -11.18
CA LEU A 36 -15.41 4.46 -11.53
C LEU A 36 -14.97 3.58 -12.71
N TRP A 37 -15.30 2.28 -12.66
CA TRP A 37 -15.01 1.36 -13.77
C TRP A 37 -15.70 1.75 -15.05
N SER A 38 -16.97 2.13 -14.98
CA SER A 38 -17.77 2.45 -16.16
C SER A 38 -17.37 3.77 -16.80
N GLN A 39 -17.08 4.79 -15.98
CA GLN A 39 -16.75 6.13 -16.42
C GLN A 39 -15.38 6.18 -17.08
N TYR A 40 -14.36 5.60 -16.44
CA TYR A 40 -12.98 5.64 -16.92
C TYR A 40 -12.59 4.38 -17.71
N GLN A 41 -13.52 3.45 -17.92
CA GLN A 41 -13.30 2.18 -18.63
C GLN A 41 -12.06 1.42 -18.11
N LEU A 42 -11.85 1.43 -16.79
CA LEU A 42 -10.65 0.88 -16.17
C LEU A 42 -10.42 -0.56 -16.62
N ARG A 43 -9.18 -0.84 -17.04
CA ARG A 43 -8.74 -2.18 -17.41
C ARG A 43 -7.46 -2.51 -16.68
N PHE A 44 -7.48 -3.64 -15.99
CA PHE A 44 -6.35 -4.12 -15.22
C PHE A 44 -5.57 -5.16 -16.04
N ASN A 45 -4.29 -4.92 -16.27
CA ASN A 45 -3.44 -5.76 -17.10
C ASN A 45 -2.33 -6.37 -16.25
N LEU A 46 -2.39 -7.68 -16.08
CA LEU A 46 -1.30 -8.47 -15.51
C LEU A 46 -0.24 -8.70 -16.59
N LEU A 47 0.90 -8.04 -16.47
CA LEU A 47 2.02 -8.17 -17.39
C LEU A 47 2.92 -9.35 -17.02
N PRO A 48 3.66 -9.90 -18.00
CA PRO A 48 4.76 -10.82 -17.72
C PRO A 48 5.81 -10.18 -16.80
N ASP A 49 6.39 -10.97 -15.88
CA ASP A 49 7.49 -10.51 -15.01
C ASP A 49 8.82 -10.31 -15.75
N HIS A 50 8.86 -10.73 -17.02
CA HIS A 50 9.92 -10.47 -17.99
C HIS A 50 9.34 -9.70 -19.18
N GLY A 51 9.31 -8.37 -19.07
CA GLY A 51 8.81 -7.46 -20.08
C GLY A 51 9.84 -6.39 -20.47
N ARG A 52 9.49 -5.57 -21.46
CA ARG A 52 10.31 -4.40 -21.86
C ARG A 52 10.22 -3.26 -20.85
N ASP A 53 9.20 -3.28 -20.00
CA ASP A 53 8.87 -2.27 -18.99
C ASP A 53 9.68 -2.44 -17.68
N GLY A 54 10.66 -3.35 -17.66
CA GLY A 54 11.47 -3.66 -16.48
C GLY A 54 10.91 -4.82 -15.65
N LEU A 55 11.56 -5.10 -14.53
CA LEU A 55 11.23 -6.24 -13.66
C LEU A 55 10.02 -5.96 -12.76
N PHE A 56 9.92 -4.76 -12.21
CA PHE A 56 8.80 -4.35 -11.35
C PHE A 56 7.86 -3.47 -12.17
N VAL A 57 6.59 -3.86 -12.26
CA VAL A 57 5.55 -3.07 -12.92
C VAL A 57 4.39 -2.91 -11.95
N MET A 58 4.06 -1.65 -11.66
CA MET A 58 2.83 -1.20 -11.02
C MET A 58 2.71 0.27 -11.39
N ASP A 59 1.94 0.55 -12.44
CA ASP A 59 1.81 1.90 -12.98
C ASP A 59 0.49 2.07 -13.75
N ALA A 60 0.12 3.31 -14.01
CA ALA A 60 -0.86 3.67 -15.02
C ALA A 60 -0.21 3.67 -16.41
N GLY A 61 -0.60 2.69 -17.22
CA GLY A 61 -0.31 2.65 -18.65
C GLY A 61 -1.14 3.66 -19.44
N ALA A 62 -1.20 3.47 -20.75
CA ALA A 62 -1.89 4.42 -21.63
C ALA A 62 -3.42 4.41 -21.41
N TYR A 63 -3.98 5.61 -21.20
CA TYR A 63 -5.40 5.95 -21.20
C TYR A 63 -6.27 5.27 -20.15
N ARG A 64 -6.41 3.94 -20.18
CA ARG A 64 -7.36 3.19 -19.32
C ARG A 64 -6.74 1.98 -18.61
N ASP A 65 -5.48 1.70 -18.92
CA ASP A 65 -4.81 0.47 -18.59
C ASP A 65 -3.99 0.63 -17.31
N VAL A 66 -4.44 0.08 -16.18
CA VAL A 66 -3.60 -0.10 -14.99
C VAL A 66 -2.78 -1.36 -15.17
N ARG A 67 -1.45 -1.27 -15.10
CA ARG A 67 -0.52 -2.36 -15.37
C ARG A 67 0.15 -2.81 -14.08
N PHE A 68 0.24 -4.11 -13.86
CA PHE A 68 1.00 -4.68 -12.75
C PHE A 68 1.54 -6.06 -13.11
N ASN A 69 2.51 -6.59 -12.36
CA ASN A 69 2.97 -7.97 -12.51
C ASN A 69 2.97 -8.74 -11.18
N HIS A 70 3.21 -10.06 -11.23
CA HIS A 70 3.21 -10.89 -10.03
C HIS A 70 4.31 -10.48 -9.05
N ARG A 71 5.44 -10.01 -9.56
CA ARG A 71 6.54 -9.46 -8.75
C ARG A 71 6.06 -8.33 -7.85
N ALA A 72 5.32 -7.36 -8.39
CA ALA A 72 4.82 -6.24 -7.61
C ALA A 72 3.86 -6.71 -6.50
N LEU A 73 2.92 -7.61 -6.84
CA LEU A 73 1.97 -8.16 -5.86
C LEU A 73 2.67 -8.95 -4.75
N ARG A 74 3.62 -9.83 -5.07
CA ARG A 74 4.39 -10.60 -4.07
C ARG A 74 5.27 -9.69 -3.22
N ALA A 75 5.87 -8.66 -3.80
CA ALA A 75 6.70 -7.71 -3.06
C ALA A 75 5.88 -6.93 -2.03
N PHE A 76 4.72 -6.37 -2.41
CA PHE A 76 3.81 -5.71 -1.46
C PHE A 76 3.29 -6.67 -0.39
N TRP A 77 2.97 -7.91 -0.76
CA TRP A 77 2.51 -8.93 0.17
C TRP A 77 3.55 -9.20 1.26
N VAL A 78 4.77 -9.59 0.87
CA VAL A 78 5.83 -9.90 1.85
C VAL A 78 6.27 -8.65 2.61
N ALA A 79 6.30 -7.47 1.97
CA ALA A 79 6.64 -6.24 2.67
C ALA A 79 5.59 -5.83 3.73
N THR A 80 4.32 -6.19 3.54
CA THR A 80 3.28 -6.03 4.57
C THR A 80 3.53 -6.97 5.75
N PHE A 81 3.96 -8.22 5.50
CA PHE A 81 4.40 -9.12 6.57
C PHE A 81 5.64 -8.58 7.29
N SER A 82 6.58 -7.96 6.57
CA SER A 82 7.71 -7.25 7.17
C SER A 82 7.24 -6.10 8.07
N ALA A 83 6.25 -5.31 7.65
CA ALA A 83 5.70 -4.23 8.46
C ALA A 83 5.05 -4.75 9.76
N TRP A 84 4.28 -5.84 9.67
CA TRP A 84 3.68 -6.50 10.82
C TRP A 84 4.74 -7.02 11.79
N GLU A 85 5.77 -7.68 11.26
CA GLU A 85 6.89 -8.19 12.05
C GLU A 85 7.68 -7.05 12.71
N SER A 86 7.97 -5.97 11.99
CA SER A 86 8.64 -4.78 12.52
C SER A 86 7.88 -4.19 13.70
N PHE A 87 6.55 -4.05 13.56
CA PHE A 87 5.71 -3.60 14.67
C PHE A 87 5.74 -4.58 15.84
N ARG A 88 5.61 -5.89 15.58
CA ARG A 88 5.61 -6.92 16.61
C ARG A 88 6.88 -6.86 17.47
N VAL A 89 8.04 -6.78 16.81
CA VAL A 89 9.34 -6.62 17.49
C VAL A 89 9.38 -5.35 18.34
N CYS A 90 8.91 -4.21 17.80
CA CYS A 90 8.83 -2.95 18.54
C CYS A 90 7.93 -3.06 19.78
N ALA A 91 6.74 -3.64 19.62
CA ALA A 91 5.73 -3.76 20.66
C ALA A 91 6.16 -4.69 21.81
N GLU A 92 6.94 -5.72 21.48
CA GLU A 92 7.51 -6.66 22.46
C GLU A 92 8.79 -6.14 23.12
N GLY A 93 9.31 -4.97 22.71
CA GLY A 93 10.61 -4.46 23.16
C GLY A 93 11.78 -5.38 22.77
N GLY A 94 11.59 -6.19 21.71
CA GLY A 94 12.56 -7.17 21.25
C GLY A 94 13.69 -6.54 20.45
N THR A 95 14.86 -7.18 20.48
CA THR A 95 16.01 -6.84 19.63
C THR A 95 16.34 -7.93 18.61
N ASP A 96 15.59 -9.03 18.62
CA ASP A 96 15.75 -10.10 17.63
C ASP A 96 15.08 -9.70 16.31
N LEU A 97 15.91 -9.29 15.36
CA LEU A 97 15.51 -8.88 14.02
C LEU A 97 15.65 -10.01 13.00
N THR A 98 15.92 -11.25 13.42
CA THR A 98 16.23 -12.38 12.51
C THR A 98 15.09 -12.63 11.52
N ARG A 99 13.84 -12.68 12.00
CA ARG A 99 12.67 -12.89 11.14
C ARG A 99 12.42 -11.70 10.22
N LEU A 100 12.62 -10.47 10.70
CA LEU A 100 12.51 -9.28 9.87
C LEU A 100 13.53 -9.28 8.73
N HIS A 101 14.81 -9.57 9.00
CA HIS A 101 15.83 -9.71 7.96
C HIS A 101 15.42 -10.75 6.91
N CYS A 102 14.93 -11.92 7.35
CA CYS A 102 14.47 -12.97 6.43
C CYS A 102 13.33 -12.49 5.51
N LEU A 103 12.36 -11.73 6.04
CA LEU A 103 11.27 -11.17 5.24
C LEU A 103 11.78 -10.10 4.25
N LEU A 104 12.65 -9.18 4.69
CA LEU A 104 13.22 -8.13 3.85
C LEU A 104 14.12 -8.71 2.74
N ASP A 105 14.92 -9.73 3.05
CA ASP A 105 15.74 -10.46 2.07
C ASP A 105 14.85 -11.20 1.06
N SER A 106 13.70 -11.73 1.49
CA SER A 106 12.73 -12.34 0.58
C SER A 106 12.11 -11.32 -0.37
N VAL A 107 11.79 -10.10 0.09
CA VAL A 107 11.34 -9.02 -0.81
C VAL A 107 12.42 -8.70 -1.83
N ALA A 108 13.68 -8.56 -1.40
CA ALA A 108 14.80 -8.33 -2.32
C ALA A 108 14.98 -9.48 -3.32
N ALA A 109 14.85 -10.73 -2.88
CA ALA A 109 14.91 -11.90 -3.75
C ALA A 109 13.77 -11.91 -4.77
N ILE A 110 12.53 -11.61 -4.34
CA ILE A 110 11.38 -11.47 -5.24
C ILE A 110 11.63 -10.36 -6.26
N LEU A 111 12.17 -9.20 -5.87
CA LEU A 111 12.40 -8.08 -6.78
C LEU A 111 13.48 -8.37 -7.83
N ASN A 112 14.46 -9.22 -7.52
CA ASN A 112 15.61 -9.50 -8.38
C ASN A 112 15.57 -10.85 -9.11
N ALA A 113 14.66 -11.76 -8.74
CA ALA A 113 14.55 -13.08 -9.38
C ALA A 113 14.16 -12.95 -10.86
N ASP A 114 14.51 -13.93 -11.68
CA ASP A 114 13.98 -13.97 -13.04
C ASP A 114 12.46 -14.17 -13.00
N ASP A 115 12.01 -15.33 -12.48
CA ASP A 115 10.61 -15.60 -12.20
C ASP A 115 10.33 -15.39 -10.70
N PRO A 116 9.54 -14.38 -10.31
CA PRO A 116 9.28 -14.13 -8.91
C PRO A 116 8.57 -15.31 -8.26
N THR A 117 7.75 -16.11 -8.97
CA THR A 117 7.00 -17.23 -8.39
C THR A 117 7.87 -18.41 -7.94
N THR A 118 9.13 -18.43 -8.38
CA THR A 118 10.12 -19.45 -7.96
C THR A 118 10.74 -19.15 -6.59
N VAL A 119 10.65 -17.91 -6.11
CA VAL A 119 11.16 -17.53 -4.79
C VAL A 119 10.23 -18.10 -3.73
N GLN A 120 10.74 -19.01 -2.90
CA GLN A 120 10.00 -19.55 -1.76
C GLN A 120 9.73 -18.44 -0.74
N LEU A 121 8.47 -18.35 -0.30
CA LEU A 121 8.10 -17.39 0.74
C LEU A 121 8.63 -17.82 2.11
N PRO A 122 8.94 -16.87 3.01
CA PRO A 122 9.42 -17.19 4.34
C PRO A 122 8.40 -18.01 5.16
N PRO A 123 8.86 -18.83 6.13
CA PRO A 123 7.97 -19.64 6.95
C PRO A 123 6.85 -18.82 7.63
N GLY A 124 5.61 -19.26 7.44
CA GLY A 124 4.41 -18.60 7.96
C GLY A 124 3.88 -17.46 7.08
N VAL A 125 4.46 -17.25 5.89
CA VAL A 125 3.91 -16.33 4.89
C VAL A 125 3.22 -17.15 3.79
N PRO A 126 1.88 -17.11 3.68
CA PRO A 126 1.15 -17.76 2.60
C PRO A 126 1.33 -17.00 1.27
N GLU A 127 1.03 -17.63 0.13
CA GLU A 127 1.02 -16.94 -1.16
C GLU A 127 -0.08 -15.85 -1.20
N PRO A 128 0.10 -14.77 -1.99
CA PRO A 128 -0.92 -13.75 -2.15
C PRO A 128 -2.28 -14.33 -2.52
N GLY A 129 -3.33 -13.88 -1.81
CA GLY A 129 -4.70 -14.38 -1.99
C GLY A 129 -5.02 -15.66 -1.21
N GLN A 130 -4.03 -16.30 -0.57
CA GLN A 130 -4.27 -17.38 0.39
C GLN A 130 -4.31 -16.82 1.81
N PHE A 131 -5.40 -17.10 2.52
CA PHE A 131 -5.57 -16.66 3.90
C PHE A 131 -5.56 -17.87 4.82
N VAL A 132 -4.66 -17.85 5.80
CA VAL A 132 -4.66 -18.83 6.89
C VAL A 132 -5.95 -18.66 7.71
N ASP A 133 -6.48 -19.75 8.26
CA ASP A 133 -7.61 -19.65 9.17
C ASP A 133 -7.21 -18.85 10.42
N ARG A 134 -8.10 -17.98 10.90
CA ARG A 134 -7.85 -17.17 12.10
C ARG A 134 -7.58 -18.05 13.33
N GLY A 135 -8.20 -19.23 13.42
CA GLY A 135 -8.01 -20.17 14.52
C GLY A 135 -6.66 -20.89 14.49
N GLU A 136 -5.97 -20.90 13.34
CA GLU A 136 -4.67 -21.53 13.17
C GLU A 136 -3.53 -20.55 13.41
N ASP A 137 -3.56 -19.39 12.74
CA ASP A 137 -2.54 -18.34 12.91
C ASP A 137 -3.15 -16.95 12.73
N VAL A 138 -3.49 -16.31 13.85
CA VAL A 138 -4.05 -14.96 13.87
C VAL A 138 -3.06 -13.90 13.37
N GLN A 139 -1.74 -14.11 13.51
CA GLN A 139 -0.72 -13.15 13.11
C GLN A 139 -0.57 -13.16 11.58
N ALA A 140 -0.41 -14.34 10.99
CA ALA A 140 -0.38 -14.48 9.53
C ALA A 140 -1.69 -14.02 8.89
N ARG A 141 -2.83 -14.30 9.53
CA ARG A 141 -4.13 -13.81 9.09
C ARG A 141 -4.21 -12.27 9.11
N ALA A 142 -3.78 -11.63 10.19
CA ALA A 142 -3.79 -10.16 10.30
C ALA A 142 -2.92 -9.50 9.22
N ALA A 143 -1.69 -9.98 9.03
CA ALA A 143 -0.79 -9.47 8.00
C ALA A 143 -1.37 -9.65 6.58
N SER A 144 -1.97 -10.81 6.29
CA SER A 144 -2.63 -11.08 5.00
C SER A 144 -3.79 -10.12 4.73
N GLU A 145 -4.62 -9.85 5.74
CA GLU A 145 -5.74 -8.91 5.60
C GLU A 145 -5.26 -7.47 5.41
N LEU A 146 -4.18 -7.06 6.07
CA LEU A 146 -3.57 -5.74 5.86
C LEU A 146 -2.95 -5.62 4.46
N ALA A 147 -2.44 -6.72 3.90
CA ALA A 147 -1.84 -6.73 2.57
C ALA A 147 -2.89 -6.50 1.46
N VAL A 148 -4.15 -6.89 1.71
CA VAL A 148 -5.29 -6.56 0.83
C VAL A 148 -5.47 -5.04 0.77
N PHE A 149 -5.48 -4.35 1.91
CA PHE A 149 -5.58 -2.88 1.95
C PHE A 149 -4.38 -2.21 1.30
N ALA A 150 -3.17 -2.71 1.56
CA ALA A 150 -1.95 -2.15 0.97
C ALA A 150 -1.96 -2.24 -0.57
N THR A 151 -2.34 -3.39 -1.11
CA THR A 151 -2.43 -3.61 -2.56
C THR A 151 -3.58 -2.80 -3.17
N ALA A 152 -4.73 -2.74 -2.50
CA ALA A 152 -5.87 -1.94 -2.94
C ALA A 152 -5.50 -0.45 -3.01
N TRP A 153 -4.77 0.06 -2.01
CA TRP A 153 -4.30 1.44 -2.00
C TRP A 153 -3.38 1.72 -3.19
N ALA A 154 -2.41 0.86 -3.46
CA ALA A 154 -1.49 1.02 -4.58
C ALA A 154 -2.21 0.96 -5.94
N LEU A 155 -3.20 0.09 -6.12
CA LEU A 155 -3.97 0.05 -7.37
C LEU A 155 -4.95 1.22 -7.52
N LEU A 156 -5.46 1.78 -6.41
CA LEU A 156 -6.28 3.00 -6.44
C LEU A 156 -5.44 4.23 -6.82
N HIS A 157 -4.17 4.28 -6.40
CA HIS A 157 -3.20 5.28 -6.85
C HIS A 157 -3.09 5.26 -8.38
N GLU A 158 -2.84 4.09 -8.98
CA GLU A 158 -2.76 3.98 -10.44
C GLU A 158 -4.09 4.28 -11.14
N ALA A 159 -5.21 3.89 -10.54
CA ALA A 159 -6.52 4.26 -11.07
C ALA A 159 -6.74 5.78 -11.07
N ARG A 160 -6.11 6.54 -10.18
CA ARG A 160 -6.20 8.01 -10.17
C ARG A 160 -5.41 8.65 -11.30
N HIS A 161 -4.22 8.14 -11.63
CA HIS A 161 -3.50 8.57 -12.83
C HIS A 161 -4.35 8.40 -14.09
N ILE A 162 -5.08 7.28 -14.22
CA ILE A 162 -6.00 7.06 -15.34
C ILE A 162 -7.10 8.13 -15.40
N GLN A 163 -7.64 8.57 -14.26
CA GLN A 163 -8.61 9.67 -14.21
C GLN A 163 -7.99 10.96 -14.72
N PHE A 164 -6.80 11.32 -14.24
CA PHE A 164 -6.08 12.51 -14.70
C PHE A 164 -5.82 12.48 -16.21
N GLN A 165 -5.40 11.32 -16.75
CA GLN A 165 -5.18 11.16 -18.19
C GLN A 165 -6.45 11.40 -19.01
N GLN A 166 -7.58 10.83 -18.61
CA GLN A 166 -8.85 10.94 -19.35
C GLN A 166 -9.55 12.29 -19.17
N GLU A 167 -9.33 12.95 -18.03
CA GLU A 167 -9.82 14.30 -17.77
C GLU A 167 -8.97 15.37 -18.47
N GLY A 168 -7.84 14.99 -19.07
CA GLY A 168 -6.90 15.94 -19.69
C GLY A 168 -6.19 16.82 -18.66
N THR A 169 -6.10 16.37 -17.42
CA THR A 169 -5.50 17.07 -16.28
C THR A 169 -4.17 16.44 -15.83
N SER A 170 -3.77 15.32 -16.45
CA SER A 170 -2.47 14.70 -16.20
C SER A 170 -1.32 15.59 -16.68
N THR A 171 -0.25 15.59 -15.91
CA THR A 171 0.98 16.32 -16.16
C THR A 171 1.87 15.55 -17.13
N ILE A 172 2.42 16.24 -18.12
CA ILE A 172 3.32 15.65 -19.11
C ILE A 172 4.76 15.74 -18.60
N GLU A 173 5.50 14.61 -18.67
CA GLU A 173 6.86 14.45 -18.11
C GLU A 173 7.85 15.56 -18.53
N ASP A 174 7.73 16.07 -19.76
CA ASP A 174 8.68 17.03 -20.33
C ASP A 174 8.46 18.50 -19.90
N VAL A 175 7.44 18.79 -19.09
CA VAL A 175 6.98 20.18 -18.89
C VAL A 175 7.29 20.73 -17.50
N ASN A 176 7.06 19.95 -16.42
CA ASN A 176 7.20 20.46 -15.06
C ASN A 176 7.33 19.34 -14.01
N ALA A 177 8.55 19.16 -13.46
CA ALA A 177 8.84 18.18 -12.41
C ALA A 177 8.01 18.39 -11.13
N ASP A 178 7.75 19.63 -10.71
CA ASP A 178 6.93 19.89 -9.53
C ASP A 178 5.47 19.45 -9.74
N ALA A 179 4.95 19.62 -10.95
CA ALA A 179 3.59 19.20 -11.27
C ALA A 179 3.45 17.67 -11.34
N LEU A 180 4.48 16.96 -11.86
CA LEU A 180 4.50 15.49 -11.84
C LEU A 180 4.49 14.97 -10.41
N ARG A 181 5.34 15.56 -9.55
CA ARG A 181 5.37 15.20 -8.15
C ARG A 181 4.07 15.52 -7.42
N ALA A 182 3.44 16.66 -7.74
CA ALA A 182 2.14 17.02 -7.19
C ALA A 182 1.03 16.05 -7.63
N GLU A 183 1.09 15.52 -8.85
CA GLU A 183 0.16 14.49 -9.32
C GLU A 183 0.31 13.19 -8.52
N GLU A 184 1.54 12.71 -8.29
CA GLU A 184 1.80 11.55 -7.43
C GLU A 184 1.22 11.72 -6.02
N LEU A 185 1.42 12.90 -5.41
CA LEU A 185 0.84 13.19 -4.09
C LEU A 185 -0.69 13.28 -4.11
N ALA A 186 -1.28 13.74 -5.22
CA ALA A 186 -2.73 13.76 -5.40
C ALA A 186 -3.31 12.35 -5.60
N CYS A 187 -2.55 11.44 -6.22
CA CYS A 187 -2.89 10.02 -6.31
C CYS A 187 -2.83 9.34 -4.92
N ASP A 188 -1.80 9.64 -4.12
CA ASP A 188 -1.70 9.19 -2.73
C ASP A 188 -2.88 9.69 -1.87
N ASP A 189 -3.24 10.98 -1.97
CA ASP A 189 -4.40 11.56 -1.26
C ASP A 189 -5.71 10.90 -1.70
N PHE A 190 -5.91 10.70 -3.01
CA PHE A 190 -7.09 10.02 -3.54
C PHE A 190 -7.20 8.60 -2.99
N ALA A 191 -6.16 7.78 -3.11
CA ALA A 191 -6.19 6.39 -2.65
C ALA A 191 -6.44 6.31 -1.14
N THR A 192 -5.80 7.18 -0.37
CA THR A 192 -5.98 7.31 1.08
C THR A 192 -7.42 7.69 1.42
N ALA A 193 -7.94 8.74 0.79
CA ALA A 193 -9.33 9.17 0.95
C ALA A 193 -10.29 8.04 0.59
N PHE A 194 -10.03 7.35 -0.52
CA PHE A 194 -10.94 6.35 -1.05
C PHE A 194 -11.11 5.16 -0.10
N ILE A 195 -10.03 4.76 0.58
CA ILE A 195 -10.10 3.69 1.58
C ILE A 195 -10.82 4.15 2.86
N LEU A 196 -10.63 5.40 3.28
CA LEU A 196 -11.19 5.90 4.54
C LEU A 196 -12.64 6.39 4.41
N ASP A 197 -13.03 6.85 3.23
CA ASP A 197 -14.41 7.21 2.93
C ASP A 197 -15.29 5.96 3.05
N GLY A 198 -16.46 6.10 3.68
CA GLY A 198 -17.38 4.99 3.90
C GLY A 198 -17.21 4.22 5.21
N ILE A 199 -16.18 4.48 6.03
CA ILE A 199 -15.98 3.81 7.33
C ILE A 199 -17.26 3.78 8.19
N HIS A 200 -17.94 4.92 8.32
CA HIS A 200 -19.18 5.02 9.09
C HIS A 200 -20.31 4.16 8.48
N GLN A 201 -20.49 4.22 7.15
CA GLN A 201 -21.49 3.42 6.44
C GLN A 201 -21.22 1.93 6.60
N TYR A 202 -19.97 1.49 6.45
CA TYR A 202 -19.56 0.11 6.66
C TYR A 202 -19.86 -0.34 8.10
N SER A 203 -19.42 0.44 9.09
CA SER A 203 -19.65 0.20 10.51
C SER A 203 -21.13 0.00 10.82
N GLN A 204 -22.00 0.89 10.35
CA GLN A 204 -23.46 0.77 10.54
C GLN A 204 -24.03 -0.47 9.85
N SER A 205 -23.61 -0.76 8.61
CA SER A 205 -24.16 -1.88 7.83
C SER A 205 -23.77 -3.26 8.37
N GLN A 206 -22.56 -3.37 8.93
CA GLN A 206 -22.03 -4.64 9.45
C GLN A 206 -22.19 -4.79 10.96
N GLY A 207 -22.62 -3.74 11.67
CA GLY A 207 -22.65 -3.72 13.14
C GLY A 207 -21.26 -3.74 13.78
N GLU A 208 -20.25 -3.28 13.06
CA GLU A 208 -18.85 -3.28 13.47
C GLU A 208 -18.46 -1.95 14.13
N SER A 209 -17.46 -1.96 15.02
CA SER A 209 -16.97 -0.73 15.66
C SER A 209 -16.28 0.18 14.64
N GLU A 210 -16.76 1.43 14.51
CA GLU A 210 -16.15 2.43 13.63
C GLU A 210 -14.66 2.64 13.94
N THR A 211 -14.28 2.59 15.22
CA THR A 211 -12.88 2.70 15.66
C THR A 211 -12.04 1.52 15.17
N LEU A 212 -12.55 0.29 15.19
CA LEU A 212 -11.82 -0.89 14.74
C LEU A 212 -11.71 -0.93 13.20
N VAL A 213 -12.75 -0.51 12.50
CA VAL A 213 -12.72 -0.36 11.04
C VAL A 213 -11.69 0.70 10.66
N ALA A 214 -11.72 1.88 11.30
CA ALA A 214 -10.73 2.93 11.10
C ALA A 214 -9.31 2.46 11.40
N GLN A 215 -9.10 1.74 12.50
CA GLN A 215 -7.79 1.16 12.84
C GLN A 215 -7.28 0.28 11.70
N LYS A 216 -8.07 -0.70 11.25
CA LYS A 216 -7.66 -1.65 10.23
C LYS A 216 -7.30 -0.97 8.92
N ARG A 217 -8.14 -0.02 8.47
CA ARG A 217 -7.95 0.70 7.20
C ARG A 217 -6.73 1.63 7.25
N GLN A 218 -6.59 2.40 8.32
CA GLN A 218 -5.44 3.29 8.49
C GLN A 218 -4.13 2.49 8.61
N THR A 219 -4.11 1.38 9.36
CA THR A 219 -2.94 0.48 9.42
C THR A 219 -2.59 -0.10 8.05
N GLY A 220 -3.58 -0.52 7.27
CA GLY A 220 -3.37 -1.02 5.91
C GLY A 220 -2.68 0.00 5.00
N ILE A 221 -3.08 1.27 5.07
CA ILE A 221 -2.46 2.37 4.31
C ILE A 221 -1.02 2.62 4.80
N PHE A 222 -0.77 2.64 6.12
CA PHE A 222 0.59 2.77 6.65
C PHE A 222 1.49 1.61 6.22
N PHE A 223 0.95 0.41 6.11
CA PHE A 223 1.70 -0.77 5.65
C PHE A 223 1.93 -0.74 4.13
N ALA A 224 1.05 -0.11 3.36
CA ALA A 224 1.29 0.21 1.95
C ALA A 224 2.55 1.08 1.80
N LEU A 225 2.62 2.18 2.58
CA LEU A 225 3.74 3.12 2.58
C LEU A 225 5.04 2.48 3.09
N PHE A 226 4.94 1.60 4.08
CA PHE A 226 6.06 0.76 4.51
C PHE A 226 6.53 -0.14 3.36
N GLY A 227 5.59 -0.79 2.67
CA GLY A 227 5.86 -1.62 1.49
C GLY A 227 6.60 -0.84 0.41
N MET A 228 6.16 0.39 0.12
CA MET A 228 6.85 1.29 -0.80
C MET A 228 8.27 1.62 -0.35
N THR A 229 8.47 1.87 0.94
CA THR A 229 9.80 2.11 1.51
C THR A 229 10.72 0.90 1.29
N VAL A 230 10.20 -0.31 1.50
CA VAL A 230 10.93 -1.56 1.30
C VAL A 230 11.25 -1.82 -0.17
N ILE A 231 10.27 -1.68 -1.05
CA ILE A 231 10.43 -1.90 -2.50
C ILE A 231 11.35 -0.83 -3.12
N GLY A 232 11.25 0.40 -2.62
CA GLY A 232 12.05 1.54 -3.03
C GLY A 232 13.43 1.62 -2.37
N ARG A 233 13.93 0.56 -1.71
CA ARG A 233 15.23 0.59 -1.01
C ARG A 233 16.34 1.16 -1.91
N GLY A 234 17.05 2.16 -1.40
CA GLY A 234 18.11 2.89 -2.12
C GLY A 234 17.61 3.96 -3.09
N ARG A 235 16.29 4.18 -3.17
CA ARG A 235 15.61 5.16 -4.06
C ARG A 235 14.51 5.91 -3.30
N TRP A 236 14.85 6.44 -2.13
CA TRP A 236 13.89 7.13 -1.26
C TRP A 236 13.81 8.64 -1.50
N SER A 237 14.89 9.21 -2.01
CA SER A 237 14.96 10.63 -2.33
C SER A 237 14.06 11.00 -3.50
N GLU A 238 13.70 12.27 -3.57
CA GLU A 238 13.00 12.85 -4.71
C GLU A 238 13.73 12.56 -6.04
N SER A 239 12.95 12.35 -7.09
CA SER A 239 13.42 12.25 -8.47
C SER A 239 12.73 13.29 -9.37
N ALA A 240 13.06 13.29 -10.66
CA ALA A 240 12.45 14.19 -11.63
C ALA A 240 10.93 14.00 -11.76
N THR A 241 10.43 12.78 -11.55
CA THR A 241 9.02 12.42 -11.76
C THR A 241 8.29 12.07 -10.47
N HIS A 242 9.01 11.66 -9.42
CA HIS A 242 8.40 11.20 -8.17
C HIS A 242 8.88 12.03 -6.96
N PRO A 243 7.98 12.36 -6.01
CA PRO A 243 8.36 12.97 -4.75
C PRO A 243 9.16 11.97 -3.91
N SER A 244 9.79 12.44 -2.82
CA SER A 244 10.45 11.52 -1.90
C SER A 244 9.42 10.60 -1.24
N ILE A 245 9.82 9.37 -0.86
CA ILE A 245 8.92 8.47 -0.11
C ILE A 245 8.49 9.12 1.22
N GLN A 246 9.35 9.96 1.81
CA GLN A 246 9.01 10.71 3.01
C GLN A 246 7.83 11.66 2.79
N ASP A 247 7.78 12.37 1.66
CA ASP A 247 6.68 13.28 1.33
C ASP A 247 5.37 12.53 1.07
N ARG A 248 5.45 11.36 0.44
CA ARG A 248 4.31 10.45 0.25
C ARG A 248 3.73 9.98 1.58
N ILE A 249 4.60 9.57 2.51
CA ILE A 249 4.22 9.20 3.88
C ILE A 249 3.53 10.38 4.59
N GLN A 250 4.10 11.58 4.49
CA GLN A 250 3.54 12.77 5.14
C GLN A 250 2.18 13.17 4.56
N THR A 251 1.99 13.00 3.25
CA THR A 251 0.73 13.32 2.55
C THR A 251 -0.39 12.39 3.01
N ALA A 252 -0.17 11.07 2.94
CA ALA A 252 -1.16 10.09 3.41
C ALA A 252 -1.43 10.21 4.91
N TRP A 253 -0.39 10.43 5.73
CA TRP A 253 -0.54 10.71 7.16
C TRP A 253 -1.38 11.95 7.44
N GLY A 254 -1.11 13.06 6.73
CA GLY A 254 -1.87 14.30 6.86
C GLY A 254 -3.35 14.07 6.56
N ARG A 255 -3.65 13.37 5.46
CA ARG A 255 -5.02 13.00 5.09
C ARG A 255 -5.71 12.14 6.14
N ILE A 256 -5.01 11.16 6.72
CA ILE A 256 -5.54 10.33 7.82
C ILE A 256 -5.79 11.18 9.07
N ALA A 257 -4.86 12.08 9.42
CA ALA A 257 -4.97 12.94 10.58
C ALA A 257 -6.17 13.90 10.49
N ASP A 258 -6.45 14.43 9.30
CA ASP A 258 -7.64 15.27 9.01
C ASP A 258 -8.96 14.49 9.17
N ARG A 259 -8.92 13.16 9.11
CA ARG A 259 -10.07 12.25 9.13
C ARG A 259 -10.24 11.50 10.46
N ASN A 260 -9.67 12.03 11.54
CA ASN A 260 -9.59 11.41 12.87
C ASN A 260 -8.61 10.22 12.89
N LEU A 261 -7.36 10.53 13.23
CA LEU A 261 -6.30 9.53 13.40
C LEU A 261 -6.66 8.54 14.50
N ASN A 262 -6.67 7.25 14.16
CA ASN A 262 -6.74 6.18 15.12
C ASN A 262 -5.36 6.01 15.79
N GLN A 263 -5.30 6.21 17.11
CA GLN A 263 -4.04 6.15 17.87
C GLN A 263 -3.37 4.78 17.79
N THR A 264 -4.13 3.69 17.77
CA THR A 264 -3.57 2.34 17.64
C THR A 264 -2.96 2.13 16.25
N ALA A 265 -3.62 2.61 15.19
CA ALA A 265 -3.05 2.57 13.84
C ALA A 265 -1.76 3.40 13.74
N ALA A 266 -1.74 4.58 14.38
CA ALA A 266 -0.54 5.41 14.48
C ALA A 266 0.63 4.68 15.17
N LEU A 267 0.36 4.02 16.31
CA LEU A 267 1.37 3.24 17.03
C LEU A 267 1.87 2.04 16.21
N LEU A 268 0.97 1.36 15.50
CA LEU A 268 1.30 0.28 14.56
C LEU A 268 2.26 0.76 13.48
N GLY A 269 1.93 1.88 12.81
CA GLY A 269 2.79 2.49 11.80
C GLY A 269 4.13 2.96 12.37
N ALA A 270 4.11 3.73 13.45
CA ALA A 270 5.31 4.24 14.10
C ALA A 270 6.26 3.11 14.51
N GLY A 271 5.74 2.06 15.18
CA GLY A 271 6.55 0.92 15.59
C GLY A 271 7.16 0.15 14.42
N ALA A 272 6.40 -0.01 13.32
CA ALA A 272 6.91 -0.66 12.12
C ALA A 272 8.11 0.12 11.52
N PHE A 273 7.95 1.42 11.30
CA PHE A 273 9.02 2.27 10.73
C PHE A 273 10.22 2.45 11.67
N MET A 274 9.99 2.57 12.98
CA MET A 274 11.08 2.63 13.97
C MET A 274 11.96 1.37 13.94
N THR A 275 11.36 0.19 13.83
CA THR A 275 12.14 -1.06 13.73
C THR A 275 12.81 -1.19 12.36
N LEU A 276 12.21 -0.69 11.29
CA LEU A 276 12.87 -0.67 9.98
C LEU A 276 14.14 0.18 9.98
N ASP A 277 14.13 1.33 10.64
CA ASP A 277 15.30 2.21 10.75
C ASP A 277 16.46 1.55 11.51
N GLN A 278 16.18 0.62 12.43
CA GLN A 278 17.22 -0.20 13.08
C GLN A 278 17.91 -1.16 12.11
N VAL A 279 17.21 -1.59 11.05
CA VAL A 279 17.77 -2.48 10.02
C VAL A 279 18.42 -1.67 8.90
N TRP A 280 17.77 -0.59 8.46
CA TRP A 280 18.24 0.31 7.41
C TRP A 280 18.24 1.75 7.91
N GLU A 281 19.39 2.13 8.48
CA GLU A 281 19.61 3.48 9.00
C GLU A 281 19.30 4.55 7.94
N GLY A 282 18.50 5.54 8.34
CA GLY A 282 18.08 6.65 7.46
C GLY A 282 16.91 6.28 6.54
N SER A 283 16.18 5.21 6.85
CA SER A 283 14.91 4.92 6.17
C SER A 283 13.88 6.02 6.42
N PRO A 284 12.95 6.26 5.47
CA PRO A 284 11.81 7.14 5.69
C PRO A 284 11.14 6.86 7.03
N HIS A 285 10.83 7.91 7.78
CA HIS A 285 10.31 7.81 9.13
C HIS A 285 8.81 8.09 9.16
N PHE A 286 8.17 7.49 10.15
CA PHE A 286 6.77 7.77 10.45
C PHE A 286 6.64 9.13 11.14
N PRO A 287 5.66 9.97 10.77
CA PRO A 287 5.49 11.27 11.40
C PRO A 287 5.19 11.15 12.90
N ALA A 288 5.79 12.04 13.71
CA ALA A 288 5.45 12.13 15.12
C ALA A 288 4.01 12.65 15.29
N ALA A 289 3.23 12.01 16.16
CA ALA A 289 1.85 12.42 16.45
C ALA A 289 1.73 13.84 17.06
N SER A 290 2.84 14.45 17.49
CA SER A 290 2.90 15.77 18.13
C SER A 290 2.75 16.95 17.16
N ASN A 291 2.86 16.77 15.84
CA ASN A 291 2.90 17.90 14.89
C ASN A 291 1.51 18.54 14.58
N ARG A 292 0.44 18.21 15.32
CA ARG A 292 -0.88 18.83 15.13
C ARG A 292 -1.69 19.12 16.40
N PHE A 293 -1.15 18.86 17.59
CA PHE A 293 -1.81 19.34 18.81
C PHE A 293 -1.21 20.72 19.14
N PRO A 294 -1.96 21.83 19.03
CA PRO A 294 -1.49 23.06 19.63
C PRO A 294 -1.29 22.80 21.12
N ASP A 295 -0.15 23.23 21.65
CA ASP A 295 0.15 23.26 23.08
C ASP A 295 -0.93 24.08 23.82
N GLN A 296 -2.06 23.44 24.13
CA GLN A 296 -3.11 23.97 24.99
C GLN A 296 -3.20 23.11 26.25
N CYS A 297 -2.06 22.85 26.88
CA CYS A 297 -1.99 22.27 28.22
C CYS A 297 -0.76 22.81 28.95
N CYS A 298 -0.61 24.14 29.04
CA CYS A 298 0.16 24.81 30.10
C CYS A 298 -0.02 26.33 30.00
N ASN A 299 -1.14 26.85 30.51
CA ASN A 299 -1.15 28.21 31.06
C ASN A 299 -1.52 28.09 32.54
N PRO A 300 -0.54 28.05 33.46
CA PRO A 300 -0.83 28.35 34.85
C PRO A 300 -1.04 29.87 34.94
N THR A 301 -2.27 30.24 35.23
CA THR A 301 -2.65 31.57 35.71
C THR A 301 -1.72 32.04 36.83
N ALA A 302 -1.13 33.23 36.66
CA ALA A 302 -0.76 34.16 37.72
C ALA A 302 -1.07 35.58 37.22
#